data_AF-A0A059G041-F1
#
_entry.id   AF-A0A059G041-F1
#
_cell.length_a   1.000
_cell.length_b   1.000
_cell.length_c   1.000
_cell.angle_alpha   90.00
_cell.angle_beta   90.00
_cell.angle_gamma   90.00
#
_symmetry.space_group_name_H-M   'P 1'
#
loop_
_entity.id
_entity.type
_entity.pdbx_description
1 polymer ?
#
loop_
_entity_poly.entity_id
_entity_poly.type
_entity_poly.pdbx_seq_one_letter_code
_entity_poly.pdbx_strand_id
1 'polypeptide(L)'
;MSCFFLGAVERMGEDMISGSLLVFRPPGFPGSPKSSYNCENRRGGTAMTYLILGLIIFFGAHLFSAFRSRAPGRDIREKLGYGPYMGLYTLVSAVGLGLFLWGFGAMRPAPILYTPPAGLAHLNLVLMLPALILLAAAYTPTGRIRKAVKHPMLVAVKIWAFGHLLANGELNSVILFGSFLGYAVIDRIALKKRGDNGPAPDAPVSAMGDIAAVGIGVAAYLFLLFWFHPILTGMPALPA
;
A
#
# COMPACT_ATOMS: atom_id res chain seq x y z
N MET A 1 -20.46 1.20 22.39
CA MET A 1 -20.35 0.57 21.05
C MET A 1 -21.43 1.04 20.06
N SER A 2 -22.11 2.19 20.26
CA SER A 2 -23.32 2.51 19.47
C SER A 2 -23.37 3.90 18.81
N CYS A 3 -22.23 4.59 18.63
CA CYS A 3 -22.17 5.79 17.78
C CYS A 3 -21.34 5.58 16.49
N PHE A 4 -20.77 4.38 16.30
CA PHE A 4 -19.73 4.12 15.29
C PHE A 4 -20.28 3.58 13.96
N PHE A 5 -21.49 3.01 13.95
CA PHE A 5 -22.02 2.27 12.80
C PHE A 5 -23.06 3.04 11.97
N LEU A 6 -23.75 4.04 12.53
CA LEU A 6 -24.76 4.82 11.80
C LEU A 6 -24.15 6.00 11.02
N GLY A 7 -23.21 6.74 11.62
CA GLY A 7 -22.72 8.00 11.03
C GLY A 7 -21.77 7.86 9.82
N ALA A 8 -21.25 6.66 9.54
CA ALA A 8 -20.33 6.44 8.41
C ALA A 8 -21.06 6.07 7.10
N VAL A 9 -22.22 5.40 7.19
CA VAL A 9 -23.05 5.07 6.03
C VAL A 9 -23.92 6.26 5.64
N GLU A 10 -24.38 7.05 6.61
CA GLU A 10 -25.23 8.23 6.39
C GLU A 10 -24.47 9.38 5.68
N ARG A 11 -23.16 9.55 5.97
CA ARG A 11 -22.33 10.59 5.33
C ARG A 11 -22.00 10.37 3.86
N MET A 12 -22.06 9.14 3.35
CA MET A 12 -21.83 8.91 1.93
C MET A 12 -23.09 9.14 1.08
N GLY A 13 -24.27 9.14 1.69
CA GLY A 13 -25.55 9.40 1.00
C GLY A 13 -25.91 10.89 0.93
N GLU A 14 -25.64 11.64 1.99
CA GLU A 14 -26.04 13.06 2.11
C GLU A 14 -25.25 14.00 1.17
N ASP A 15 -23.97 13.73 0.96
CA ASP A 15 -23.08 14.60 0.18
C ASP A 15 -23.37 14.58 -1.34
N MET A 16 -24.20 13.64 -1.81
CA MET A 16 -24.57 13.52 -3.23
C MET A 16 -25.94 14.13 -3.58
N ILE A 17 -26.75 14.54 -2.59
CA ILE A 17 -28.15 14.98 -2.84
C ILE A 17 -28.44 16.43 -2.42
N SER A 18 -27.71 17.03 -1.47
CA SER A 18 -28.13 18.34 -0.93
C SER A 18 -27.23 19.49 -1.34
N GLY A 19 -27.58 20.15 -2.45
CA GLY A 19 -27.13 21.51 -2.73
C GLY A 19 -27.67 22.48 -1.68
N SER A 20 -26.76 23.17 -0.99
CA SER A 20 -27.01 24.28 -0.05
C SER A 20 -27.88 23.97 1.18
N LEU A 21 -27.28 23.99 2.37
CA LEU A 21 -27.89 24.72 3.49
C LEU A 21 -26.86 25.19 4.53
N LEU A 22 -27.02 26.47 4.86
CA LEU A 22 -26.44 27.25 5.94
C LEU A 22 -26.17 26.44 7.23
N VAL A 23 -24.91 26.47 7.67
CA VAL A 23 -24.53 26.06 9.03
C VAL A 23 -25.12 27.06 10.02
N PHE A 24 -26.25 26.70 10.62
CA PHE A 24 -26.79 27.39 11.78
C PHE A 24 -25.85 27.11 12.97
N ARG A 25 -24.99 28.07 13.33
CA ARG A 25 -24.13 28.01 14.51
C ARG A 25 -24.90 28.61 15.69
N PRO A 26 -25.39 27.83 16.67
CA PRO A 26 -26.03 28.40 17.85
C PRO A 26 -25.01 29.24 18.65
N PRO A 27 -25.43 30.35 19.28
CA PRO A 27 -24.53 31.18 20.06
C PRO A 27 -24.26 30.55 21.44
N GLY A 28 -22.99 30.52 21.84
CA GLY A 28 -22.59 30.56 23.25
C GLY A 28 -22.74 29.28 24.07
N PHE A 29 -21.77 28.36 23.94
CA PHE A 29 -21.24 27.63 25.09
C PHE A 29 -19.71 27.76 25.05
N PRO A 30 -19.03 28.21 26.12
CA PRO A 30 -17.58 28.14 26.20
C PRO A 30 -17.21 26.67 26.39
N GLY A 31 -17.10 25.93 25.28
CA GLY A 31 -16.56 24.58 25.29
C GLY A 31 -15.13 24.66 25.83
N SER A 32 -14.89 24.06 27.00
CA SER A 32 -13.53 24.00 27.54
C SER A 32 -12.61 23.37 26.48
N PRO A 33 -11.48 24.01 26.12
CA PRO A 33 -10.64 23.54 25.03
C PRO A 33 -10.24 22.06 25.19
N LYS A 34 -10.09 21.61 26.44
CA LYS A 34 -9.66 20.26 26.83
C LYS A 34 -10.55 19.14 26.28
N SER A 35 -11.85 19.35 26.08
CA SER A 35 -12.76 18.29 25.61
C SER A 35 -12.53 18.00 24.11
N SER A 36 -12.48 19.04 23.28
CA SER A 36 -12.22 18.92 21.84
C SER A 36 -10.82 18.36 21.55
N TYR A 37 -9.79 18.83 22.29
CA TYR A 37 -8.43 18.28 22.17
C TYR A 37 -8.38 16.79 22.51
N ASN A 38 -9.11 16.33 23.53
CA ASN A 38 -9.14 14.91 23.91
C ASN A 38 -9.87 14.03 22.87
N CYS A 39 -10.93 14.54 22.22
CA CYS A 39 -11.62 13.82 21.15
C CYS A 39 -10.76 13.71 19.89
N GLU A 40 -10.11 14.81 19.47
CA GLU A 40 -9.17 14.83 18.34
C GLU A 40 -8.00 13.87 18.57
N ASN A 41 -7.37 13.95 19.75
CA ASN A 41 -6.23 13.12 20.10
C ASN A 41 -6.61 11.63 20.21
N ARG A 42 -7.80 11.32 20.75
CA ARG A 42 -8.32 9.94 20.80
C ARG A 42 -8.63 9.40 19.40
N ARG A 43 -9.15 10.23 18.50
CA ARG A 43 -9.41 9.85 17.10
C ARG A 43 -8.12 9.63 16.31
N GLY A 44 -7.11 10.49 16.48
CA GLY A 44 -5.78 10.30 15.89
C GLY A 44 -5.08 9.05 16.42
N GLY A 45 -5.16 8.80 17.73
CA GLY A 45 -4.58 7.63 18.37
C GLY A 45 -5.19 6.31 17.90
N THR A 46 -6.51 6.24 17.69
CA THR A 46 -7.15 5.03 17.14
C THR A 46 -6.82 4.82 15.66
N ALA A 47 -6.77 5.88 14.85
CA ALA A 47 -6.39 5.80 13.44
C ALA A 47 -4.95 5.29 13.25
N MET A 48 -4.00 5.84 14.01
CA MET A 48 -2.62 5.36 14.06
C MET A 48 -2.56 3.89 14.48
N THR A 49 -3.36 3.50 15.47
CA THR A 49 -3.43 2.11 15.93
C THR A 49 -3.84 1.17 14.79
N TYR A 50 -4.87 1.52 14.01
CA TYR A 50 -5.28 0.70 12.87
C TYR A 50 -4.22 0.62 11.77
N LEU A 51 -3.53 1.74 11.49
CA LEU A 51 -2.41 1.77 10.54
C LEU A 51 -1.31 0.78 10.97
N ILE A 52 -0.82 0.93 12.20
CA ILE A 52 0.28 0.10 12.72
C ILE A 52 -0.12 -1.36 12.85
N LEU A 53 -1.30 -1.66 13.42
CA LEU A 53 -1.78 -3.04 13.54
C LEU A 53 -1.97 -3.69 12.18
N GLY A 54 -2.56 -2.98 11.21
CA GLY A 54 -2.73 -3.49 9.86
C GLY A 54 -1.39 -3.83 9.20
N LEU A 55 -0.38 -2.96 9.34
CA LEU A 55 0.97 -3.21 8.84
C LEU A 55 1.63 -4.41 9.52
N ILE A 56 1.50 -4.54 10.85
CA ILE A 56 2.02 -5.69 11.61
C ILE A 56 1.37 -6.99 11.16
N ILE A 57 0.04 -7.01 10.99
CA ILE A 57 -0.68 -8.21 10.56
C ILE A 57 -0.30 -8.59 9.13
N PHE A 58 -0.31 -7.60 8.21
CA PHE A 58 0.02 -7.81 6.81
C PHE A 58 1.48 -8.29 6.65
N PHE A 59 2.45 -7.51 7.12
CA PHE A 59 3.85 -7.88 6.99
C PHE A 59 4.24 -9.06 7.87
N GLY A 60 3.59 -9.27 9.02
CA GLY A 60 3.79 -10.45 9.85
C GLY A 60 3.52 -11.74 9.07
N ALA A 61 2.40 -11.82 8.35
CA ALA A 61 2.09 -12.96 7.49
C ALA A 61 3.13 -13.14 6.35
N HIS A 62 3.53 -12.04 5.70
CA HIS A 62 4.49 -12.07 4.59
C HIS A 62 5.90 -12.44 5.04
N LEU A 63 6.38 -11.89 6.16
CA LEU A 63 7.67 -12.20 6.75
C LEU A 63 7.69 -13.64 7.30
N PHE A 64 6.59 -14.10 7.90
CA PHE A 64 6.45 -15.52 8.25
C PHE A 64 6.64 -16.40 7.01
N SER A 65 6.00 -16.08 5.88
CA SER A 65 6.21 -16.82 4.63
C SER A 65 7.64 -16.69 4.09
N ALA A 66 8.29 -15.53 4.24
CA ALA A 66 9.67 -15.33 3.83
C ALA A 66 10.64 -16.23 4.61
N PHE A 67 10.44 -16.37 5.93
CA PHE A 67 11.38 -17.03 6.85
C PHE A 67 10.98 -18.44 7.30
N ARG A 68 9.75 -18.88 7.06
CA ARG A 68 9.31 -20.23 7.44
C ARG A 68 10.22 -21.30 6.82
N SER A 69 10.38 -22.40 7.55
CA SER A 69 11.04 -23.59 7.03
C SER A 69 10.25 -24.16 5.84
N ARG A 70 11.00 -24.59 4.83
CA ARG A 70 10.53 -25.36 3.67
C ARG A 70 11.16 -26.75 3.65
N ALA A 71 11.82 -27.15 4.74
CA ALA A 71 12.40 -28.48 4.85
C ALA A 71 11.30 -29.54 4.96
N PRO A 72 11.48 -30.73 4.35
CA PRO A 72 10.50 -31.82 4.42
C PRO A 72 10.07 -32.13 5.86
N GLY A 73 8.77 -32.29 6.10
CA GLY A 73 8.20 -32.59 7.42
C GLY A 73 8.18 -31.40 8.41
N ARG A 74 8.79 -30.27 8.05
CA ARG A 74 8.74 -29.00 8.78
C ARG A 74 7.96 -27.91 8.04
N ASP A 75 7.58 -28.14 6.78
CA ASP A 75 6.73 -27.20 6.07
C ASP A 75 5.28 -27.29 6.58
N ILE A 76 4.80 -26.19 7.13
CA ILE A 76 3.42 -26.05 7.61
C ILE A 76 2.39 -26.27 6.47
N ARG A 77 2.77 -26.03 5.21
CA ARG A 77 1.91 -26.30 4.04
C ARG A 77 1.66 -27.78 3.83
N GLU A 78 2.63 -28.64 4.17
CA GLU A 78 2.46 -30.09 4.11
C GLU A 78 1.54 -30.57 5.24
N LYS A 79 1.64 -29.96 6.43
CA LYS A 79 0.84 -30.33 7.61
C LYS A 79 -0.62 -29.86 7.53
N LEU A 80 -0.85 -28.63 7.08
CA LEU A 80 -2.17 -28.01 7.03
C LEU A 80 -2.89 -28.27 5.70
N GLY A 81 -2.16 -28.69 4.67
CA GLY A 81 -2.61 -28.76 3.29
C GLY A 81 -2.48 -27.41 2.57
N TYR A 82 -2.21 -27.48 1.27
CA TYR A 82 -1.95 -26.29 0.45
C TYR A 82 -3.14 -25.31 0.41
N GLY A 83 -4.34 -25.82 0.15
CA GLY A 83 -5.56 -24.99 0.07
C GLY A 83 -5.86 -24.23 1.36
N PRO A 84 -6.02 -24.93 2.51
CA PRO A 84 -6.26 -24.26 3.80
C PRO A 84 -5.18 -23.25 4.18
N TYR A 85 -3.90 -23.57 3.95
CA TYR A 85 -2.81 -22.63 4.18
C TYR A 85 -2.95 -21.35 3.33
N MET A 86 -3.22 -21.50 2.03
CA MET A 86 -3.39 -20.34 1.14
C MET A 86 -4.63 -19.52 1.50
N GLY A 87 -5.72 -20.18 1.91
CA GLY A 87 -6.94 -19.51 2.38
C GLY A 87 -6.68 -18.67 3.62
N LEU A 88 -6.03 -19.25 4.65
CA LEU A 88 -5.68 -18.53 5.87
C LEU A 88 -4.69 -17.38 5.60
N TYR A 89 -3.67 -17.63 4.77
CA TYR A 89 -2.69 -16.61 4.38
C TYR A 89 -3.36 -15.42 3.69
N THR A 90 -4.29 -15.70 2.77
CA THR A 90 -5.05 -14.67 2.04
C THR A 90 -5.95 -13.89 2.99
N LEU A 91 -6.68 -14.58 3.89
CA LEU A 91 -7.55 -13.92 4.87
C LEU A 91 -6.77 -12.99 5.79
N VAL A 92 -5.69 -13.46 6.40
CA VAL A 92 -4.85 -12.65 7.30
C VAL A 92 -4.26 -11.45 6.55
N SER A 93 -3.79 -11.66 5.33
CA SER A 93 -3.26 -10.57 4.49
C SER A 93 -4.35 -9.56 4.12
N ALA A 94 -5.55 -10.01 3.78
CA ALA A 94 -6.67 -9.12 3.44
C ALA A 94 -7.14 -8.30 4.65
N VAL A 95 -7.19 -8.89 5.85
CA VAL A 95 -7.49 -8.17 7.09
C VAL A 95 -6.44 -7.11 7.39
N GLY A 96 -5.15 -7.47 7.30
CA GLY A 96 -4.06 -6.51 7.48
C GLY A 96 -4.12 -5.35 6.47
N LEU A 97 -4.37 -5.67 5.19
CA LEU A 97 -4.56 -4.69 4.11
C LEU A 97 -5.70 -3.73 4.40
N GLY A 98 -6.88 -4.25 4.72
CA GLY A 98 -8.05 -3.42 5.03
C GLY A 98 -7.81 -2.49 6.23
N LEU A 99 -7.19 -3.01 7.29
CA LEU A 99 -6.89 -2.22 8.49
C LEU A 99 -5.93 -1.08 8.23
N PHE A 100 -4.81 -1.32 7.53
CA PHE A 100 -3.85 -0.25 7.31
C PHE A 100 -4.37 0.78 6.30
N LEU A 101 -5.15 0.37 5.30
CA LEU A 101 -5.78 1.30 4.35
C LEU A 101 -6.79 2.20 5.07
N TRP A 102 -7.61 1.61 5.95
CA TRP A 102 -8.54 2.36 6.78
C TRP A 102 -7.80 3.35 7.70
N GLY A 103 -6.79 2.87 8.43
CA GLY A 103 -5.98 3.71 9.32
C GLY A 103 -5.30 4.86 8.58
N PHE A 104 -4.73 4.56 7.40
CA PHE A 104 -4.09 5.56 6.54
C PHE A 104 -5.04 6.67 6.11
N GLY A 105 -6.25 6.33 5.65
CA GLY A 105 -7.27 7.29 5.27
C GLY A 105 -7.82 8.08 6.47
N ALA A 106 -8.08 7.40 7.58
CA ALA A 106 -8.61 8.01 8.81
C ALA A 106 -7.64 8.98 9.49
N MET A 107 -6.34 8.91 9.18
CA MET A 107 -5.32 9.84 9.68
C MET A 107 -5.27 11.17 8.91
N ARG A 108 -6.07 11.38 7.86
CA ARG A 108 -5.99 12.58 7.03
C ARG A 108 -6.83 13.75 7.61
N PRO A 109 -6.29 14.98 7.65
CA PRO A 109 -4.90 15.34 7.36
C PRO A 109 -3.93 14.87 8.46
N ALA A 110 -2.74 14.38 8.07
CA ALA A 110 -1.73 13.87 9.00
C ALA A 110 -0.61 14.90 9.23
N PRO A 111 0.13 14.83 10.36
CA PRO A 111 1.29 15.69 10.60
C PRO A 111 2.32 15.58 9.48
N ILE A 112 2.89 16.71 9.05
CA ILE A 112 3.92 16.78 8.02
C ILE A 112 5.30 16.65 8.68
N LEU A 113 6.09 15.67 8.26
CA LEU A 113 7.47 15.46 8.72
C LEU A 113 8.49 16.24 7.89
N TYR A 114 8.23 16.37 6.59
CA TYR A 114 9.03 17.17 5.67
C TYR A 114 8.17 17.64 4.51
N THR A 115 8.57 18.73 3.87
CA THR A 115 7.91 19.23 2.67
C THR A 115 8.81 18.94 1.46
N PRO A 116 8.41 18.01 0.57
CA PRO A 116 9.17 17.71 -0.63
C PRO A 116 9.31 18.93 -1.55
N PRO A 117 10.49 19.17 -2.13
CA PRO A 117 10.62 20.09 -3.27
C PRO A 117 9.74 19.64 -4.43
N ALA A 118 9.10 20.59 -5.13
CA ALA A 118 8.16 20.29 -6.23
C ALA A 118 8.75 19.35 -7.31
N GLY A 119 10.05 19.49 -7.61
CA GLY A 119 10.77 18.63 -8.54
C GLY A 119 10.69 17.12 -8.23
N LEU A 120 10.59 16.76 -6.95
CA LEU A 120 10.53 15.35 -6.53
C LEU A 120 9.17 14.69 -6.84
N ALA A 121 8.08 15.46 -6.94
CA ALA A 121 6.80 14.95 -7.38
C ALA A 121 6.86 14.51 -8.86
N HIS A 122 7.50 15.32 -9.72
CA HIS A 122 7.72 14.96 -11.12
C HIS A 122 8.64 13.74 -11.26
N LEU A 123 9.71 13.67 -10.45
CA LEU A 123 10.57 12.49 -10.43
C LEU A 123 9.78 11.23 -10.02
N ASN A 124 8.90 11.33 -9.02
CA ASN A 124 8.04 10.21 -8.63
C ASN A 124 7.14 9.75 -9.79
N LEU A 125 6.54 10.66 -10.55
CA LEU A 125 5.74 10.31 -11.73
C LEU A 125 6.54 9.51 -12.76
N VAL A 126 7.81 9.89 -12.98
CA VAL A 126 8.72 9.15 -13.89
C VAL A 126 9.08 7.79 -13.30
N LEU A 127 9.29 7.67 -12.00
CA LEU A 127 9.62 6.41 -11.32
C LEU A 127 8.45 5.41 -11.29
N MET A 128 7.20 5.87 -11.27
CA MET A 128 6.03 4.99 -11.24
C MET A 128 5.86 4.18 -12.53
N LEU A 129 6.26 4.73 -13.68
CA LEU A 129 6.17 4.02 -14.95
C LEU A 129 7.02 2.72 -14.96
N PRO A 130 8.34 2.74 -14.71
CA PRO A 130 9.13 1.51 -14.62
C PRO A 130 8.69 0.65 -13.43
N ALA A 131 8.21 1.21 -12.32
CA ALA A 131 7.68 0.41 -11.21
C ALA A 131 6.49 -0.45 -11.65
N LEU A 132 5.54 0.09 -12.40
CA LEU A 132 4.35 -0.65 -12.84
C LEU A 132 4.66 -1.64 -13.97
N ILE A 133 5.60 -1.32 -14.86
CA ILE A 133 6.09 -2.27 -15.88
C ILE A 133 6.77 -3.46 -15.19
N LEU A 134 7.60 -3.22 -14.17
CA LEU A 134 8.22 -4.27 -13.39
C LEU A 134 7.19 -5.08 -12.60
N LEU A 135 6.17 -4.43 -12.04
CA LEU A 135 5.08 -5.11 -11.35
C LEU A 135 4.36 -6.07 -12.31
N ALA A 136 4.01 -5.61 -13.51
CA ALA A 136 3.42 -6.47 -14.54
C ALA A 136 4.35 -7.62 -14.94
N ALA A 137 5.65 -7.34 -15.14
CA ALA A 137 6.66 -8.36 -15.47
C ALA A 137 6.81 -9.48 -14.43
N ALA A 138 6.35 -9.27 -13.19
CA ALA A 138 6.33 -10.32 -12.17
C ALA A 138 5.29 -11.40 -12.45
N TYR A 139 4.23 -11.07 -13.19
CA TYR A 139 3.06 -11.92 -13.41
C TYR A 139 2.85 -12.31 -14.87
N THR A 140 3.62 -11.76 -15.81
CA THR A 140 3.66 -12.23 -17.20
C THR A 140 4.64 -13.40 -17.38
N PRO A 141 4.56 -14.14 -18.52
CA PRO A 141 5.57 -15.13 -18.87
C PRO A 141 7.00 -14.55 -18.81
N THR A 142 7.98 -15.37 -18.44
CA THR A 142 9.36 -14.92 -18.24
C THR A 142 9.96 -14.31 -19.51
N GLY A 143 10.03 -12.98 -19.56
CA GLY A 143 10.77 -12.24 -20.57
C GLY A 143 12.19 -11.84 -20.11
N ARG A 144 12.87 -11.02 -20.91
CA ARG A 144 14.21 -10.50 -20.60
C ARG A 144 14.19 -9.58 -19.38
N ILE A 145 13.12 -8.81 -19.19
CA ILE A 145 12.97 -7.90 -18.05
C ILE A 145 13.03 -8.70 -16.73
N ARG A 146 12.15 -9.70 -16.58
CA ARG A 146 12.08 -10.56 -15.40
C ARG A 146 13.40 -11.30 -15.16
N LYS A 147 14.03 -11.80 -16.23
CA LYS A 147 15.32 -12.52 -16.13
C LYS A 147 16.46 -11.60 -15.65
N ALA A 148 16.52 -10.36 -16.15
CA ALA A 148 17.54 -9.39 -15.76
C ALA A 148 17.41 -8.94 -14.29
N VAL A 149 16.20 -8.58 -13.86
CA VAL A 149 15.96 -8.05 -12.51
C VAL A 149 15.78 -9.14 -11.46
N LYS A 150 15.57 -10.39 -11.88
CA LYS A 150 15.36 -11.62 -11.09
C LYS A 150 14.06 -11.64 -10.27
N HIS A 151 13.79 -10.55 -9.55
CA HIS A 151 12.66 -10.40 -8.63
C HIS A 151 11.88 -9.11 -8.93
N PRO A 152 11.23 -9.03 -10.10
CA PRO A 152 10.61 -7.80 -10.59
C PRO A 152 9.59 -7.20 -9.62
N MET A 153 8.81 -8.03 -8.91
CA MET A 153 7.87 -7.58 -7.87
C MET A 153 8.55 -6.76 -6.77
N LEU A 154 9.66 -7.26 -6.20
CA LEU A 154 10.35 -6.57 -5.12
C LEU A 154 11.07 -5.31 -5.61
N VAL A 155 11.57 -5.32 -6.85
CA VAL A 155 12.17 -4.12 -7.44
C VAL A 155 11.10 -3.05 -7.67
N ALA A 156 9.92 -3.44 -8.19
CA ALA A 156 8.77 -2.56 -8.34
C ALA A 156 8.35 -1.92 -7.01
N VAL A 157 8.16 -2.73 -5.96
CA VAL A 157 7.76 -2.22 -4.63
C VAL A 157 8.80 -1.26 -4.06
N LYS A 158 10.10 -1.51 -4.26
CA LYS A 158 11.16 -0.59 -3.80
C LYS A 158 11.11 0.75 -4.53
N ILE A 159 11.01 0.73 -5.86
CA ILE A 159 10.93 1.96 -6.67
C ILE A 159 9.66 2.74 -6.31
N TRP A 160 8.53 2.04 -6.22
CA TRP A 160 7.25 2.60 -5.80
C TRP A 160 7.32 3.29 -4.44
N ALA A 161 7.75 2.55 -3.41
CA ALA A 161 7.82 3.08 -2.06
C ALA A 161 8.83 4.24 -1.94
N PHE A 162 9.98 4.12 -2.60
CA PHE A 162 10.99 5.18 -2.61
C PHE A 162 10.48 6.45 -3.29
N GLY A 163 9.91 6.34 -4.49
CA GLY A 163 9.36 7.48 -5.21
C GLY A 163 8.25 8.17 -4.40
N HIS A 164 7.38 7.41 -3.76
CA HIS A 164 6.34 7.99 -2.91
C HIS A 164 6.91 8.69 -1.68
N LEU A 165 7.96 8.19 -1.05
CA LEU A 165 8.65 8.91 0.02
C LEU A 165 9.27 10.21 -0.48
N LEU A 166 9.81 10.23 -1.71
CA LEU A 166 10.34 11.47 -2.29
C LEU A 166 9.25 12.53 -2.51
N ALA A 167 8.01 12.12 -2.77
CA ALA A 167 6.91 13.03 -3.12
C ALA A 167 5.92 13.32 -1.96
N ASN A 168 5.95 12.55 -0.86
CA ASN A 168 4.97 12.64 0.22
C ASN A 168 5.68 12.65 1.57
N GLY A 169 5.43 13.69 2.37
CA GLY A 169 6.11 13.90 3.66
C GLY A 169 5.20 13.82 4.88
N GLU A 170 3.93 13.43 4.72
CA GLU A 170 3.00 13.22 5.82
C GLU A 170 3.36 11.95 6.61
N LEU A 171 3.08 11.96 7.91
CA LEU A 171 3.42 10.88 8.83
C LEU A 171 2.83 9.53 8.41
N ASN A 172 1.56 9.50 7.98
CA ASN A 172 0.92 8.28 7.49
C ASN A 172 1.56 7.76 6.19
N SER A 173 1.94 8.65 5.27
CA SER A 173 2.70 8.34 4.05
C SER A 173 4.06 7.73 4.39
N VAL A 174 4.83 8.38 5.26
CA VAL A 174 6.17 7.91 5.64
C VAL A 174 6.12 6.54 6.32
N ILE A 175 5.17 6.32 7.23
CA ILE A 175 4.98 5.02 7.88
C ILE A 175 4.63 3.94 6.86
N LEU A 176 3.67 4.20 5.96
CA LEU A 176 3.22 3.23 4.97
C LEU A 176 4.35 2.86 3.99
N PHE A 177 4.86 3.85 3.26
CA PHE A 177 5.87 3.61 2.23
C PHE A 177 7.20 3.14 2.84
N GLY A 178 7.60 3.68 3.99
CA GLY A 178 8.76 3.21 4.73
C GLY A 178 8.66 1.73 5.12
N SER A 179 7.49 1.29 5.56
CA SER A 179 7.25 -0.13 5.91
C SER A 179 7.36 -1.04 4.68
N PHE A 180 6.76 -0.67 3.54
CA PHE A 180 6.89 -1.41 2.28
C PHE A 180 8.33 -1.47 1.78
N LEU A 181 9.07 -0.36 1.86
CA LEU A 181 10.48 -0.31 1.46
C LEU A 181 11.33 -1.23 2.36
N GLY A 182 11.14 -1.14 3.68
CA GLY A 182 11.81 -2.00 4.65
C GLY A 182 11.52 -3.49 4.41
N TYR A 183 10.25 -3.84 4.23
CA TYR A 183 9.84 -5.20 3.89
C TYR A 183 10.51 -5.71 2.60
N ALA A 184 10.47 -4.92 1.52
CA ALA A 184 11.02 -5.34 0.23
C ALA A 184 12.55 -5.52 0.28
N VAL A 185 13.25 -4.77 1.13
CA VAL A 185 14.68 -4.99 1.40
C VAL A 185 14.89 -6.29 2.17
N ILE A 186 14.15 -6.51 3.26
CA ILE A 186 14.24 -7.71 4.09
C ILE A 186 13.95 -8.97 3.26
N ASP A 187 12.86 -9.01 2.51
CA ASP A 187 12.49 -10.18 1.71
C ASP A 187 13.50 -10.42 0.57
N ARG A 188 14.08 -9.36 -0.02
CA ARG A 188 15.13 -9.54 -1.02
C ARG A 188 16.38 -10.21 -0.42
N ILE A 189 16.76 -9.83 0.79
CA ILE A 189 17.87 -10.47 1.52
C ILE A 189 17.50 -11.92 1.84
N ALA A 190 16.29 -12.17 2.32
CA ALA A 190 15.81 -13.52 2.64
C ALA A 190 15.82 -14.44 1.42
N LEU A 191 15.36 -13.97 0.26
CA LEU A 191 15.44 -14.66 -1.03
C LEU A 191 16.88 -15.06 -1.39
N LYS A 192 17.80 -14.10 -1.31
CA LYS A 192 19.21 -14.35 -1.62
C LYS A 192 19.81 -15.39 -0.66
N LYS A 193 19.51 -15.30 0.63
CA LYS A 193 19.99 -16.26 1.65
C LYS A 193 19.49 -17.68 1.43
N ARG A 194 18.27 -17.87 0.91
CA ARG A 194 17.70 -19.19 0.61
C ARG A 194 18.04 -19.72 -0.80
N GLY A 195 18.91 -19.04 -1.55
CA GLY A 195 19.34 -19.45 -2.89
C GLY A 195 18.36 -19.13 -4.02
N ASP A 196 17.31 -18.36 -3.74
CA ASP A 196 16.35 -17.94 -4.77
C ASP A 196 16.91 -16.75 -5.59
N ASN A 197 17.52 -17.10 -6.71
CA ASN A 197 18.16 -16.16 -7.62
C ASN A 197 17.23 -15.73 -8.77
N GLY A 198 15.93 -16.01 -8.69
CA GLY A 198 14.97 -15.75 -9.77
C GLY A 198 14.97 -16.87 -10.82
N PRO A 199 14.52 -16.59 -12.06
CA PRO A 199 14.50 -17.58 -13.13
C PRO A 199 15.87 -18.21 -13.39
N ALA A 200 15.88 -19.50 -13.73
CA ALA A 200 17.10 -20.23 -14.05
C ALA A 200 17.85 -19.60 -15.24
N PRO A 201 19.18 -19.74 -15.33
CA PRO A 201 19.96 -19.17 -16.43
C PRO A 201 19.52 -19.64 -17.83
N ASP A 202 19.05 -20.87 -17.92
CA ASP A 202 18.54 -21.55 -19.12
C ASP A 202 17.03 -21.37 -19.32
N ALA A 203 16.34 -20.66 -18.41
CA ALA A 203 14.90 -20.44 -18.52
C ALA A 203 14.57 -19.77 -19.88
N PRO A 204 13.58 -20.30 -20.62
CA PRO A 204 13.18 -19.77 -21.91
C PRO A 204 12.67 -18.33 -21.75
N VAL A 205 13.03 -17.49 -22.70
CA VAL A 205 12.64 -16.08 -22.72
C VAL A 205 11.49 -15.87 -23.70
N SER A 206 10.43 -15.21 -23.24
CA SER A 206 9.26 -14.87 -24.04
C SER A 206 9.27 -13.38 -24.38
N ALA A 207 9.39 -13.05 -25.67
CA ALA A 207 9.22 -11.68 -26.14
C ALA A 207 7.80 -11.17 -25.87
N MET A 208 6.79 -12.03 -25.99
CA MET A 208 5.40 -11.71 -25.63
C MET A 208 5.26 -11.40 -24.14
N GLY A 209 6.07 -12.02 -23.28
CA GLY A 209 6.12 -11.72 -21.85
C GLY A 209 6.57 -10.28 -21.56
N ASP A 210 7.61 -9.80 -22.26
CA ASP A 210 8.10 -8.42 -22.16
C ASP A 210 7.10 -7.42 -22.77
N ILE A 211 6.54 -7.73 -23.95
CA ILE A 211 5.54 -6.87 -24.60
C ILE A 211 4.29 -6.72 -23.71
N ALA A 212 3.80 -7.83 -23.15
CA ALA A 212 2.68 -7.80 -22.21
C ALA A 212 3.02 -7.01 -20.94
N ALA A 213 4.23 -7.17 -20.39
CA ALA A 213 4.65 -6.42 -19.21
C ALA A 213 4.68 -4.90 -19.46
N VAL A 214 5.22 -4.48 -20.60
CA VAL A 214 5.24 -3.06 -21.00
C VAL A 214 3.82 -2.55 -21.24
N GLY A 215 3.02 -3.27 -22.05
CA GLY A 215 1.66 -2.87 -22.37
C GLY A 215 0.76 -2.76 -21.14
N ILE A 216 0.75 -3.78 -20.28
CA ILE A 216 -0.03 -3.80 -19.03
C ILE A 216 0.49 -2.74 -18.06
N GLY A 217 1.80 -2.60 -17.91
CA GLY A 217 2.41 -1.60 -17.02
C GLY A 217 2.09 -0.17 -17.43
N VAL A 218 2.18 0.16 -18.73
CA VAL A 218 1.80 1.46 -19.28
C VAL A 218 0.30 1.71 -19.10
N ALA A 219 -0.54 0.73 -19.42
CA ALA A 219 -1.99 0.85 -19.24
C ALA A 219 -2.35 1.09 -17.76
N ALA A 220 -1.74 0.34 -16.85
CA ALA A 220 -1.91 0.53 -15.41
C ALA A 220 -1.41 1.90 -14.95
N TYR A 221 -0.28 2.38 -15.47
CA TYR A 221 0.25 3.72 -15.17
C TYR A 221 -0.74 4.81 -15.56
N LEU A 222 -1.24 4.79 -16.80
CA LEU A 222 -2.21 5.77 -17.29
C LEU A 222 -3.52 5.68 -16.50
N PHE A 223 -4.01 4.45 -16.23
CA PHE A 223 -5.19 4.24 -15.40
C PHE A 223 -5.03 4.85 -14.01
N LEU A 224 -3.90 4.58 -13.35
CA LEU A 224 -3.63 5.06 -12.01
C LEU A 224 -3.45 6.58 -11.95
N LEU A 225 -2.78 7.14 -12.97
CA LEU A 225 -2.49 8.57 -13.09
C LEU A 225 -3.77 9.41 -13.22
N PHE A 226 -4.68 8.99 -14.10
CA PHE A 226 -5.84 9.81 -14.46
C PHE A 226 -7.13 9.44 -13.73
N TRP A 227 -7.30 8.18 -13.30
CA TRP A 227 -8.55 7.73 -12.66
C TRP A 227 -8.37 7.34 -11.19
N PHE A 228 -7.35 6.54 -10.85
CA PHE A 228 -7.28 5.95 -9.51
C PHE A 228 -6.85 6.93 -8.40
N HIS A 229 -5.82 7.75 -8.62
CA HIS A 229 -5.34 8.69 -7.59
C HIS A 229 -6.43 9.70 -7.17
N PRO A 230 -7.17 10.34 -8.09
CA PRO A 230 -8.29 11.20 -7.70
C PRO A 230 -9.34 10.49 -6.84
N ILE A 231 -9.65 9.22 -7.15
CA ILE A 231 -10.70 8.44 -6.47
C ILE A 231 -10.25 7.97 -5.08
N LEU A 232 -9.04 7.41 -4.95
CA LEU A 232 -8.60 6.77 -3.71
C LEU A 232 -7.83 7.73 -2.78
N THR A 233 -7.03 8.64 -3.34
CA THR A 233 -6.23 9.57 -2.54
C THR A 233 -6.87 10.95 -2.42
N GLY A 234 -7.97 11.24 -3.10
CA GLY A 234 -8.64 12.54 -3.05
C GLY A 234 -7.76 13.70 -3.53
N MET A 235 -6.65 13.39 -4.20
CA MET A 235 -5.62 14.34 -4.66
C MET A 235 -5.20 13.94 -6.08
N PRO A 236 -5.04 14.92 -6.99
CA PRO A 236 -4.46 14.66 -8.31
C PRO A 236 -3.04 14.10 -8.18
N ALA A 237 -2.70 13.12 -9.03
CA ALA A 237 -1.33 12.65 -9.15
C ALA A 237 -0.43 13.64 -9.93
N LEU A 238 -1.04 14.46 -10.79
CA LEU A 238 -0.34 15.54 -11.49
C LEU A 238 -0.13 16.70 -10.50
N PRO A 239 1.11 17.13 -10.24
CA PRO A 239 1.36 18.35 -9.49
C PRO A 239 0.77 19.55 -10.25
N ALA A 240 0.25 20.52 -9.49
CA ALA A 240 -0.31 21.76 -10.01
C ALA A 240 0.76 22.69 -10.61
#